data_AF-A0A849D8W2-F1
#
_entry.id   AF-A0A849D8W2-F1
#
_cell.length_a   1.000
_cell.length_b   1.000
_cell.length_c   1.000
_cell.angle_alpha   90.00
_cell.angle_beta   90.00
_cell.angle_gamma   90.00
#
_symmetry.space_group_name_H-M   'P 1'
#
loop_
_entity.id
_entity.type
_entity.pdbx_description
1 polymer ?
#
loop_
_entity_poly.entity_id
_entity_poly.type
_entity_poly.pdbx_seq_one_letter_code
_entity_poly.pdbx_strand_id
1 'polypeptide(L)'
;HDGSYGAMGGLITTIEDFSKYVSFHLLAWPPRSGADTGPVKRSSLRQMHTPQFSRLFTNAEDYNGDPCAIINGYGFGLGIRKDCNGTVRVSHGGALPGFGSNYVFFPEYGIGLMAFGNLTYTSPWPYDKIAKLLFEKGELKPRGLPVSDILKERQAQVTELIQEWDTDLGDKILAENFYLDKSRDHRMEAWVAIWEQAGAIDSISDLTPYNQLRGDYKIYTKNGMVRVAFTLSPERDPKVQQLEKMFVAGD
;
A
#
# COMPACT_ATOMS: atom_id res chain seq x y z
N HIS A 1 -35.15 9.13 11.07
CA HIS A 1 -35.04 10.54 10.64
C HIS A 1 -35.42 10.60 9.17
N ASP A 2 -36.70 10.87 8.91
CA ASP A 2 -37.23 11.01 7.56
C ASP A 2 -37.33 12.50 7.21
N GLY A 3 -37.06 12.84 5.94
CA GLY A 3 -37.08 14.21 5.43
C GLY A 3 -35.94 14.51 4.47
N SER A 4 -36.00 15.66 3.80
CA SER A 4 -35.07 16.08 2.73
C SER A 4 -33.60 16.14 3.14
N TYR A 5 -33.29 16.21 4.44
CA TYR A 5 -31.93 16.30 4.98
C TYR A 5 -31.41 14.98 5.59
N GLY A 6 -32.24 13.92 5.64
CA GLY A 6 -31.88 12.65 6.26
C GLY A 6 -30.62 12.03 5.65
N ALA A 7 -30.52 12.05 4.32
CA ALA A 7 -29.37 11.51 3.58
C ALA A 7 -28.08 12.35 3.73
N MET A 8 -28.18 13.64 4.09
CA MET A 8 -27.01 14.53 4.22
C MET A 8 -26.39 14.53 5.62
N GLY A 9 -27.17 14.22 6.67
CA GLY A 9 -26.66 14.27 8.04
C GLY A 9 -27.59 13.71 9.12
N GLY A 10 -28.62 12.93 8.76
CA GLY A 10 -29.60 12.40 9.71
C GLY A 10 -29.20 11.11 10.42
N LEU A 11 -27.98 10.61 10.20
CA LEU A 11 -27.49 9.39 10.84
C LEU A 11 -27.21 9.65 12.32
N ILE A 12 -27.84 8.86 13.18
CA ILE A 12 -27.53 8.77 14.61
C ILE A 12 -26.80 7.45 14.85
N THR A 13 -25.65 7.51 15.52
CA THR A 13 -24.81 6.34 15.79
C THR A 13 -23.98 6.57 17.06
N THR A 14 -23.29 5.52 17.51
CA THR A 14 -22.33 5.54 18.62
C THR A 14 -20.90 5.53 18.09
N ILE A 15 -19.91 5.85 18.93
CA ILE A 15 -18.50 5.74 18.53
C ILE A 15 -18.14 4.28 18.22
N GLU A 16 -18.66 3.34 19.00
CA GLU A 16 -18.42 1.90 18.84
C GLU A 16 -18.91 1.41 17.48
N ASP A 17 -20.10 1.84 17.05
CA ASP A 17 -20.64 1.43 15.77
C ASP A 17 -19.97 2.16 14.59
N PHE A 18 -19.71 3.46 14.73
CA PHE A 18 -18.99 4.23 13.72
C PHE A 18 -17.53 3.78 13.53
N SER A 19 -16.91 3.19 14.57
CA SER A 19 -15.58 2.61 14.46
C SER A 19 -15.52 1.46 13.46
N LYS A 20 -16.61 0.70 13.27
CA LYS A 20 -16.71 -0.35 12.24
C LYS A 20 -16.69 0.24 10.84
N TYR A 21 -17.34 1.39 10.65
CA TYR A 21 -17.32 2.12 9.38
C TYR A 21 -15.92 2.63 9.04
N VAL A 22 -15.22 3.26 9.99
CA VAL A 22 -13.83 3.70 9.78
C VAL A 22 -12.90 2.49 9.57
N SER A 23 -13.08 1.40 10.30
CA SER A 23 -12.35 0.15 10.08
C SER A 23 -12.57 -0.40 8.68
N PHE A 24 -13.80 -0.36 8.17
CA PHE A 24 -14.14 -0.77 6.82
C PHE A 24 -13.39 0.05 5.75
N HIS A 25 -13.32 1.38 5.93
CA HIS A 25 -12.48 2.24 5.07
C HIS A 25 -11.00 1.87 5.14
N LEU A 26 -10.47 1.63 6.34
CA LEU A 26 -9.08 1.26 6.55
C LEU A 26 -8.72 -0.10 5.94
N LEU A 27 -9.67 -1.04 5.84
CA LEU A 27 -9.48 -2.35 5.20
C LEU A 27 -9.23 -2.25 3.69
N ALA A 28 -9.55 -1.13 3.04
CA ALA A 28 -9.25 -0.89 1.62
C ALA A 28 -7.76 -0.83 1.31
N TRP A 29 -6.93 -0.71 2.36
CA TRP A 29 -5.50 -0.51 2.30
C TRP A 29 -4.74 -1.49 3.24
N PRO A 30 -3.50 -1.85 2.90
CA PRO A 30 -2.91 -1.65 1.58
C PRO A 30 -3.68 -2.43 0.49
N PRO A 31 -3.55 -2.03 -0.79
CA PRO A 31 -4.21 -2.74 -1.89
C PRO A 31 -3.69 -4.17 -1.96
N ARG A 32 -4.62 -5.12 -1.97
CA ARG A 32 -4.32 -6.55 -1.97
C ARG A 32 -5.37 -7.34 -2.73
N SER A 33 -5.01 -8.54 -3.16
CA SER A 33 -5.92 -9.51 -3.77
C SER A 33 -6.90 -10.12 -2.75
N GLY A 34 -7.76 -11.03 -3.21
CA GLY A 34 -8.74 -11.74 -2.37
C GLY A 34 -10.14 -11.13 -2.36
N ALA A 35 -11.12 -11.87 -1.84
CA ALA A 35 -12.53 -11.53 -1.88
C ALA A 35 -12.88 -10.25 -1.10
N ASP A 36 -13.78 -9.43 -1.66
CA ASP A 36 -14.39 -8.30 -0.96
C ASP A 36 -15.63 -8.77 -0.19
N THR A 37 -15.67 -8.53 1.12
CA THR A 37 -16.75 -9.01 2.01
C THR A 37 -17.66 -7.90 2.51
N GLY A 38 -17.36 -6.64 2.19
CA GLY A 38 -18.15 -5.50 2.62
C GLY A 38 -19.23 -5.10 1.61
N PRO A 39 -20.03 -4.08 1.94
CA PRO A 39 -21.14 -3.62 1.08
C PRO A 39 -20.69 -3.10 -0.30
N VAL A 40 -19.42 -2.73 -0.44
CA VAL A 40 -18.79 -2.31 -1.70
C VAL A 40 -17.37 -2.86 -1.81
N LYS A 41 -16.82 -2.86 -3.03
CA LYS A 41 -15.45 -3.31 -3.29
C LYS A 41 -14.42 -2.42 -2.59
N ARG A 42 -13.27 -2.98 -2.21
CA ARG A 42 -12.14 -2.20 -1.68
C ARG A 42 -11.68 -1.12 -2.67
N SER A 43 -11.78 -1.38 -3.99
CA SER A 43 -11.48 -0.38 -5.02
C SER A 43 -12.42 0.82 -4.99
N SER A 44 -13.70 0.61 -4.71
CA SER A 44 -14.68 1.70 -4.55
C SER A 44 -14.34 2.58 -3.34
N LEU A 45 -13.95 1.98 -2.21
CA LEU A 45 -13.47 2.74 -1.05
C LEU A 45 -12.24 3.58 -1.39
N ARG A 46 -11.26 3.01 -2.10
CA ARG A 46 -10.08 3.77 -2.56
C ARG A 46 -10.46 4.92 -3.49
N GLN A 47 -11.50 4.73 -4.30
CA GLN A 47 -12.06 5.81 -5.13
C GLN A 47 -12.65 6.92 -4.27
N MET A 48 -13.36 6.60 -3.18
CA MET A 48 -13.83 7.61 -2.21
C MET A 48 -12.67 8.38 -1.56
N HIS A 49 -11.53 7.72 -1.37
CA HIS A 49 -10.29 8.31 -0.83
C HIS A 49 -9.46 9.10 -1.87
N THR A 50 -9.95 9.24 -3.11
CA THR A 50 -9.21 9.95 -4.17
C THR A 50 -9.77 11.36 -4.32
N PRO A 51 -8.96 12.41 -4.09
CA PRO A 51 -9.43 13.78 -4.20
C PRO A 51 -9.82 14.10 -5.64
N GLN A 52 -11.01 14.67 -5.82
CA GLN A 52 -11.41 15.31 -7.07
C GLN A 52 -11.03 16.79 -7.00
N PHE A 53 -10.56 17.35 -8.12
CA PHE A 53 -10.20 18.77 -8.26
C PHE A 53 -9.25 19.28 -7.17
N SER A 54 -8.14 18.57 -6.95
CA SER A 54 -7.14 18.88 -5.94
C SER A 54 -6.55 20.30 -6.08
N ARG A 55 -6.27 20.93 -4.95
CA ARG A 55 -5.54 22.20 -4.85
C ARG A 55 -4.23 22.00 -4.11
N LEU A 56 -3.17 22.64 -4.61
CA LEU A 56 -1.89 22.74 -3.95
C LEU A 56 -1.88 23.97 -3.04
N PHE A 57 -1.50 23.78 -1.78
CA PHE A 57 -1.28 24.85 -0.80
C PHE A 57 0.19 24.85 -0.43
N THR A 58 0.97 25.74 -1.04
CA THR A 58 2.43 25.83 -0.86
C THR A 58 2.83 26.38 0.50
N ASN A 59 1.97 27.21 1.11
CA ASN A 59 2.24 27.91 2.37
C ASN A 59 1.62 27.17 3.58
N ALA A 60 1.35 25.88 3.43
CA ALA A 60 0.85 25.08 4.54
C ALA A 60 1.99 24.69 5.48
N GLU A 61 1.62 24.38 6.72
CA GLU A 61 2.54 23.94 7.77
C GLU A 61 2.16 22.54 8.24
N ASP A 62 3.12 21.85 8.86
CA ASP A 62 2.87 20.63 9.60
C ASP A 62 2.39 20.92 11.04
N TYR A 63 2.29 19.87 11.87
CA TYR A 63 1.83 20.00 13.26
C TYR A 63 2.87 20.67 14.18
N ASN A 64 4.09 20.93 13.70
CA ASN A 64 5.14 21.67 14.39
C ASN A 64 5.21 23.14 13.96
N GLY A 65 4.45 23.55 12.95
CA GLY A 65 4.53 24.87 12.34
C GLY A 65 5.63 24.98 11.29
N ASP A 66 6.28 23.87 10.92
CA ASP A 66 7.31 23.86 9.89
C ASP A 66 6.67 23.87 8.49
N PRO A 67 7.25 24.57 7.51
CA PRO A 67 6.72 24.59 6.14
C PRO A 67 6.56 23.18 5.56
N CYS A 68 5.33 22.80 5.24
CA CYS A 68 5.00 21.51 4.66
C CYS A 68 3.82 21.68 3.70
N ALA A 69 4.13 21.88 2.42
CA ALA A 69 3.13 22.02 1.37
C ALA A 69 2.19 20.82 1.34
N ILE A 70 0.91 21.08 1.07
CA ILE A 70 -0.12 20.04 1.03
C ILE A 70 -0.88 20.06 -0.28
N ILE A 71 -1.36 18.89 -0.68
CA ILE A 71 -2.42 18.74 -1.67
C ILE A 71 -3.71 18.44 -0.89
N ASN A 72 -4.77 19.19 -1.17
CA ASN A 72 -6.07 18.97 -0.55
C ASN A 72 -7.16 18.91 -1.61
N GLY A 73 -8.15 18.05 -1.41
CA GLY A 73 -9.31 17.92 -2.29
C GLY A 73 -10.42 17.13 -1.64
N TYR A 74 -11.53 16.97 -2.35
CA TYR A 74 -12.70 16.27 -1.84
C TYR A 74 -13.01 15.09 -2.76
N GLY A 75 -13.08 13.90 -2.20
CA GLY A 75 -13.47 12.67 -2.89
C GLY A 75 -14.97 12.47 -2.82
N PHE A 76 -15.41 11.22 -2.77
CA PHE A 76 -16.84 10.90 -2.60
C PHE A 76 -17.21 10.93 -1.12
N GLY A 77 -17.66 12.10 -0.64
CA GLY A 77 -18.12 12.31 0.73
C GLY A 77 -17.01 12.40 1.77
N LEU A 78 -15.76 12.62 1.35
CA LEU A 78 -14.58 12.63 2.22
C LEU A 78 -13.62 13.74 1.77
N GLY A 79 -13.04 14.48 2.72
CA GLY A 79 -11.91 15.36 2.49
C GLY A 79 -10.60 14.56 2.52
N ILE A 80 -9.69 14.85 1.58
CA ILE A 80 -8.40 14.17 1.46
C ILE A 80 -7.29 15.21 1.43
N ARG A 81 -6.37 15.10 2.39
CA ARG A 81 -5.14 15.91 2.49
C ARG A 81 -3.93 15.00 2.38
N LYS A 82 -3.02 15.28 1.45
CA LYS A 82 -1.69 14.67 1.39
C LYS A 82 -0.64 15.72 1.72
N ASP A 83 0.25 15.43 2.66
CA ASP A 83 1.31 16.35 3.05
C ASP A 83 2.64 16.11 2.32
N CYS A 84 3.63 16.94 2.62
CA CYS A 84 4.96 16.92 2.03
C CYS A 84 5.73 15.61 2.29
N ASN A 85 5.41 14.90 3.38
CA ASN A 85 5.97 13.59 3.70
C ASN A 85 5.22 12.44 3.00
N GLY A 86 4.18 12.78 2.23
CA GLY A 86 3.35 11.83 1.49
C GLY A 86 2.26 11.18 2.33
N THR A 87 2.06 11.59 3.58
CA THR A 87 1.02 11.05 4.46
C THR A 87 -0.35 11.46 3.96
N VAL A 88 -1.23 10.48 3.75
CA VAL A 88 -2.62 10.73 3.34
C VAL A 88 -3.51 10.72 4.57
N ARG A 89 -4.27 11.79 4.70
CA ARG A 89 -5.29 11.99 5.72
C ARG A 89 -6.65 12.04 5.04
N VAL A 90 -7.55 11.15 5.42
CA VAL A 90 -8.94 11.15 4.95
C VAL A 90 -9.85 11.50 6.11
N SER A 91 -10.78 12.43 5.91
CA SER A 91 -11.58 12.97 7.02
C SER A 91 -12.97 13.39 6.58
N HIS A 92 -13.89 13.45 7.53
CA HIS A 92 -15.12 14.20 7.39
C HIS A 92 -15.55 14.78 8.73
N GLY A 93 -16.21 15.93 8.69
CA GLY A 93 -16.81 16.59 9.84
C GLY A 93 -18.32 16.65 9.68
N GLY A 94 -19.03 16.71 10.78
CA GLY A 94 -20.47 16.90 10.83
C GLY A 94 -20.82 17.82 11.98
N ALA A 95 -21.74 18.75 11.74
CA ALA A 95 -22.24 19.62 12.78
C ALA A 95 -23.73 19.87 12.55
N LEU A 96 -24.52 19.61 13.57
CA LEU A 96 -25.94 19.93 13.63
C LEU A 96 -26.19 20.71 14.92
N PRO A 97 -27.31 21.45 15.04
CA PRO A 97 -27.67 22.09 16.31
C PRO A 97 -27.63 21.07 17.46
N GLY A 98 -26.82 21.36 18.48
CA GLY A 98 -26.60 20.49 19.64
C GLY A 98 -25.57 19.38 19.47
N PHE A 99 -24.98 19.17 18.28
CA PHE A 99 -24.08 18.04 18.01
C PHE A 99 -22.90 18.40 17.11
N GLY A 100 -21.75 17.80 17.37
CA GLY A 100 -20.54 17.88 16.54
C GLY A 100 -19.87 16.52 16.42
N SER A 101 -19.37 16.19 15.23
CA SER A 101 -18.67 14.93 14.97
C SER A 101 -17.50 15.20 14.05
N ASN A 102 -16.33 14.64 14.38
CA ASN A 102 -15.17 14.66 13.50
C ASN A 102 -14.52 13.29 13.49
N TYR A 103 -14.09 12.86 12.32
CA TYR A 103 -13.22 11.70 12.20
C TYR A 103 -12.17 11.91 11.14
N VAL A 104 -11.06 11.23 11.35
CA VAL A 104 -9.94 11.19 10.43
C VAL A 104 -9.34 9.80 10.48
N PHE A 105 -8.85 9.31 9.36
CA PHE A 105 -8.08 8.10 9.31
C PHE A 105 -6.89 8.23 8.36
N PHE A 106 -5.86 7.44 8.63
CA PHE A 106 -4.61 7.42 7.90
C PHE A 106 -4.42 6.03 7.29
N PRO A 107 -4.79 5.86 6.01
CA PRO A 107 -4.69 4.59 5.30
C PRO A 107 -3.32 3.92 5.37
N GLU A 108 -2.23 4.68 5.34
CA GLU A 108 -0.88 4.12 5.35
C GLU A 108 -0.56 3.46 6.70
N TYR A 109 -1.16 3.96 7.78
CA TYR A 109 -0.86 3.53 9.15
C TYR A 109 -1.94 2.63 9.76
N GLY A 110 -3.14 2.56 9.15
CA GLY A 110 -4.21 1.71 9.66
C GLY A 110 -4.88 2.23 10.92
N ILE A 111 -4.81 3.53 11.16
CA ILE A 111 -5.34 4.18 12.35
C ILE A 111 -6.50 5.12 12.00
N GLY A 112 -7.46 5.19 12.91
CA GLY A 112 -8.58 6.12 12.85
C GLY A 112 -8.73 6.85 14.17
N LEU A 113 -9.00 8.14 14.10
CA LEU A 113 -9.35 8.97 15.24
C LEU A 113 -10.80 9.42 15.02
N MET A 114 -11.62 9.38 16.07
CA MET A 114 -13.02 9.81 16.04
C MET A 114 -13.35 10.56 17.33
N ALA A 115 -14.16 11.60 17.23
CA ALA A 115 -14.68 12.33 18.38
C ALA A 115 -16.07 12.88 18.09
N PHE A 116 -17.01 12.60 19.02
CA PHE A 116 -18.39 13.11 18.99
C PHE A 116 -18.61 14.01 20.21
N GLY A 117 -19.34 15.10 20.02
CA GLY A 117 -19.68 16.09 21.03
C GLY A 117 -21.15 16.47 20.96
N ASN A 118 -21.68 16.90 22.10
CA ASN A 118 -23.08 17.30 22.31
C ASN A 118 -23.23 18.81 22.54
N LEU A 119 -22.35 19.59 21.89
CA LEU A 119 -22.44 21.05 21.85
C LEU A 119 -22.58 21.49 20.39
N THR A 120 -23.28 22.58 20.16
CA THR A 120 -23.53 23.13 18.82
C THR A 120 -22.24 23.65 18.19
N TYR A 121 -21.94 23.25 16.95
CA TYR A 121 -20.83 23.75 16.13
C TYR A 121 -19.43 23.69 16.77
N THR A 122 -19.16 22.68 17.60
CA THR A 122 -17.83 22.48 18.20
C THR A 122 -16.93 21.54 17.38
N SER A 123 -15.62 21.80 17.44
CA SER A 123 -14.60 20.78 17.18
C SER A 123 -14.39 19.97 18.46
N PRO A 124 -14.81 18.69 18.52
CA PRO A 124 -14.82 17.91 19.75
C PRO A 124 -13.42 17.46 20.21
N TRP A 125 -12.34 17.89 19.54
CA TRP A 125 -10.98 17.47 19.86
C TRP A 125 -9.87 18.47 19.48
N PRO A 126 -8.73 18.46 20.19
CA PRO A 126 -7.54 19.21 19.80
C PRO A 126 -6.70 18.41 18.79
N TYR A 127 -7.17 18.32 17.54
CA TYR A 127 -6.57 17.46 16.50
C TYR A 127 -5.05 17.61 16.36
N ASP A 128 -4.51 18.84 16.27
CA ASP A 128 -3.07 19.05 16.02
C ASP A 128 -2.21 18.50 17.17
N LYS A 129 -2.68 18.62 18.41
CA LYS A 129 -2.00 18.04 19.58
C LYS A 129 -2.01 16.52 19.53
N ILE A 130 -3.14 15.92 19.14
CA ILE A 130 -3.26 14.47 19.00
C ILE A 130 -2.35 13.98 17.87
N ALA A 131 -2.38 14.64 16.71
CA ALA A 131 -1.55 14.29 15.56
C ALA A 131 -0.05 14.37 15.91
N LYS A 132 0.38 15.44 16.58
CA LYS A 132 1.76 15.58 17.06
C LYS A 132 2.19 14.44 17.97
N LEU A 133 1.38 14.14 19.00
CA LEU A 133 1.67 13.02 19.91
C LEU A 133 1.75 11.69 19.16
N LEU A 134 0.87 11.48 18.20
CA LEU A 134 0.76 10.23 17.45
C LEU A 134 1.93 10.01 16.50
N PHE A 135 2.37 11.03 15.77
CA PHE A 135 3.45 10.91 14.78
C PHE A 135 4.85 11.12 15.35
N GLU A 136 5.02 11.93 16.40
CA GLU A 136 6.34 12.11 17.04
C GLU A 136 6.64 11.04 18.08
N LYS A 137 5.64 10.63 18.87
CA LYS A 137 5.84 9.72 20.01
C LYS A 137 5.28 8.34 19.80
N GLY A 138 4.31 8.18 18.89
CA GLY A 138 3.58 6.93 18.73
C GLY A 138 4.33 5.81 18.03
N GLU A 139 5.60 6.01 17.63
CA GLU A 139 6.42 5.07 16.84
C GLU A 139 5.63 4.39 15.70
N LEU A 140 4.72 5.14 15.07
CA LEU A 140 3.83 4.57 14.07
C LEU A 140 4.61 4.16 12.84
N LYS A 141 4.52 2.87 12.51
CA LYS A 141 5.09 2.32 11.28
C LYS A 141 4.00 2.22 10.22
N PRO A 142 4.30 2.59 8.96
CA PRO A 142 3.41 2.29 7.85
C PRO A 142 3.12 0.79 7.78
N ARG A 143 1.92 0.43 7.35
CA ARG A 143 1.50 -0.95 7.18
C ARG A 143 2.33 -1.62 6.09
N GLY A 144 2.84 -2.81 6.40
CA GLY A 144 3.53 -3.66 5.43
C GLY A 144 2.59 -4.13 4.33
N LEU A 145 3.12 -4.24 3.11
CA LEU A 145 2.40 -4.84 1.99
C LEU A 145 2.39 -6.37 2.18
N PRO A 146 1.21 -7.02 2.17
CA PRO A 146 1.17 -8.47 2.21
C PRO A 146 1.68 -9.03 0.88
N VAL A 147 2.49 -10.09 0.96
CA VAL A 147 2.89 -10.86 -0.23
C VAL A 147 1.67 -11.58 -0.78
N SER A 148 1.39 -11.41 -2.08
CA SER A 148 0.32 -12.12 -2.76
C SER A 148 0.70 -13.59 -3.00
N ASP A 149 -0.29 -14.47 -3.07
CA ASP A 149 -0.05 -15.91 -3.30
C ASP A 149 0.70 -16.15 -4.61
N ILE A 150 0.36 -15.39 -5.67
CA ILE A 150 1.04 -15.48 -6.96
C ILE A 150 2.51 -15.04 -6.90
N LEU A 151 2.87 -14.06 -6.06
CA LEU A 151 4.27 -13.69 -5.88
C LEU A 151 5.06 -14.79 -5.18
N LYS A 152 4.47 -15.47 -4.19
CA LYS A 152 5.10 -16.63 -3.53
C LYS A 152 5.29 -17.80 -4.51
N GLU A 153 4.27 -18.10 -5.28
CA GLU A 153 4.33 -19.15 -6.31
C GLU A 153 5.43 -18.85 -7.33
N ARG A 154 5.45 -17.63 -7.87
CA ARG A 154 6.45 -17.21 -8.86
C ARG A 154 7.85 -17.09 -8.26
N GLN A 155 8.00 -16.76 -6.98
CA GLN A 155 9.31 -16.82 -6.32
C GLN A 155 9.92 -18.22 -6.38
N ALA A 156 9.14 -19.25 -6.04
CA ALA A 156 9.61 -20.64 -6.08
C ALA A 156 10.01 -21.05 -7.51
N GLN A 157 9.14 -20.77 -8.48
CA GLN A 157 9.36 -21.13 -9.88
C GLN A 157 10.50 -20.33 -10.54
N VAL A 158 10.64 -19.04 -10.23
CA VAL A 158 11.78 -18.23 -10.71
C VAL A 158 13.08 -18.78 -10.14
N THR A 159 13.09 -19.19 -8.88
CA THR A 159 14.28 -19.78 -8.23
C THR A 159 14.69 -21.09 -8.89
N GLU A 160 13.73 -21.94 -9.27
CA GLU A 160 13.98 -23.16 -10.05
C GLU A 160 14.51 -22.81 -11.46
N LEU A 161 13.82 -21.88 -12.15
CA LEU A 161 14.17 -21.48 -13.52
C LEU A 161 15.59 -20.90 -13.62
N ILE A 162 16.04 -20.07 -12.69
CA ILE A 162 17.38 -19.44 -12.76
C ILE A 162 18.53 -20.42 -12.47
N GLN A 163 18.23 -21.59 -11.91
CA GLN A 163 19.19 -22.66 -11.66
C GLN A 163 19.26 -23.64 -12.83
N GLU A 164 18.10 -24.08 -13.33
CA GLU A 164 18.03 -25.17 -14.30
C GLU A 164 17.75 -24.70 -15.73
N TRP A 165 17.14 -23.52 -15.89
CA TRP A 165 16.68 -22.98 -17.17
C TRP A 165 15.79 -23.94 -17.96
N ASP A 166 15.00 -24.77 -17.27
CA ASP A 166 14.05 -25.70 -17.89
C ASP A 166 13.09 -24.98 -18.84
N THR A 167 12.93 -25.53 -20.05
CA THR A 167 12.14 -24.90 -21.11
C THR A 167 10.64 -24.99 -20.83
N ASP A 168 10.17 -26.11 -20.28
CA ASP A 168 8.75 -26.33 -20.00
C ASP A 168 8.26 -25.42 -18.87
N LEU A 169 9.10 -25.20 -17.85
CA LEU A 169 8.87 -24.21 -16.80
C LEU A 169 8.89 -22.80 -17.38
N GLY A 170 9.88 -22.49 -18.22
CA GLY A 170 9.99 -21.21 -18.92
C GLY A 170 8.72 -20.84 -19.69
N ASP A 171 8.21 -21.74 -20.52
CA ASP A 171 6.99 -21.52 -21.33
C ASP A 171 5.74 -21.28 -20.47
N LYS A 172 5.68 -21.90 -19.29
CA LYS A 172 4.57 -21.71 -18.34
C LYS A 172 4.64 -20.35 -17.66
N ILE A 173 5.81 -19.94 -17.17
CA ILE A 173 5.90 -18.82 -16.21
C ILE A 173 6.40 -17.52 -16.84
N LEU A 174 7.05 -17.54 -18.00
CA LEU A 174 7.60 -16.33 -18.63
C LEU A 174 6.59 -15.68 -19.57
N ALA A 175 6.51 -14.36 -19.53
CA ALA A 175 5.65 -13.61 -20.45
C ALA A 175 6.21 -13.65 -21.87
N GLU A 176 5.34 -13.49 -22.87
CA GLU A 176 5.71 -13.53 -24.30
C GLU A 176 6.81 -12.54 -24.68
N ASN A 177 6.88 -11.40 -23.97
CA ASN A 177 7.87 -10.37 -24.22
C ASN A 177 9.22 -10.61 -23.55
N PHE A 178 9.35 -11.64 -22.70
CA PHE A 178 10.51 -11.81 -21.82
C PHE A 178 11.84 -11.94 -22.58
N TYR A 179 11.83 -12.62 -23.74
CA TYR A 179 13.03 -12.84 -24.55
C TYR A 179 13.22 -11.85 -25.71
N LEU A 180 12.31 -10.89 -25.89
CA LEU A 180 12.37 -9.97 -27.03
C LEU A 180 13.54 -8.97 -26.93
N ASP A 181 13.85 -8.49 -25.71
CA ASP A 181 14.95 -7.53 -25.51
C ASP A 181 16.32 -8.21 -25.36
N LYS A 182 16.35 -9.42 -24.77
CA LYS A 182 17.56 -10.21 -24.54
C LYS A 182 17.24 -11.68 -24.72
N SER A 183 18.01 -12.34 -25.57
CA SER A 183 17.87 -13.78 -25.88
C SER A 183 18.02 -14.64 -24.62
N ARG A 184 17.47 -15.85 -24.69
CA ARG A 184 17.59 -16.86 -23.63
C ARG A 184 19.05 -17.14 -23.29
N ASP A 185 19.88 -17.38 -24.31
CA ASP A 185 21.29 -17.74 -24.13
C ASP A 185 22.06 -16.63 -23.40
N HIS A 186 21.88 -15.37 -23.81
CA HIS A 186 22.56 -14.24 -23.15
C HIS A 186 22.12 -14.07 -21.69
N ARG A 187 20.85 -14.35 -21.38
CA ARG A 187 20.36 -14.34 -20.01
C ARG A 187 20.98 -15.47 -19.19
N MET A 188 21.05 -16.69 -19.75
CA MET A 188 21.66 -17.85 -19.12
C MET A 188 23.13 -17.60 -18.79
N GLU A 189 23.93 -17.15 -19.76
CA GLU A 189 25.34 -16.81 -19.58
C GLU A 189 25.53 -15.82 -18.42
N ALA A 190 24.69 -14.77 -18.36
CA ALA A 190 24.76 -13.78 -17.30
C ALA A 190 24.37 -14.32 -15.91
N TRP A 191 23.59 -15.40 -15.83
CA TRP A 191 23.27 -16.08 -14.57
C TRP A 191 24.36 -17.07 -14.17
N VAL A 192 24.93 -17.82 -15.11
CA VAL A 192 26.09 -18.69 -14.87
C VAL A 192 27.24 -17.88 -14.28
N ALA A 193 27.56 -16.73 -14.86
CA ALA A 193 28.61 -15.83 -14.36
C ALA A 193 28.34 -15.33 -12.92
N ILE A 194 27.07 -15.22 -12.51
CA ILE A 194 26.72 -14.88 -11.12
C ILE A 194 26.90 -16.08 -10.20
N TRP A 195 26.48 -17.27 -10.61
CA TRP A 195 26.61 -18.48 -9.80
C TRP A 195 28.06 -18.89 -9.58
N GLU A 196 28.93 -18.68 -10.58
CA GLU A 196 30.38 -18.85 -10.45
C GLU A 196 30.98 -17.94 -9.37
N GLN A 197 30.48 -16.70 -9.25
CA GLN A 197 30.94 -15.76 -8.21
C GLN A 197 30.32 -16.07 -6.85
N ALA A 198 29.02 -16.34 -6.80
CA ALA A 198 28.24 -16.51 -5.57
C ALA A 198 28.54 -17.84 -4.84
N GLY A 199 28.79 -18.91 -5.60
CA GLY A 199 28.99 -20.25 -5.06
C GLY A 199 27.69 -20.94 -4.66
N ALA A 200 27.80 -21.94 -3.77
CA ALA A 200 26.67 -22.76 -3.34
C ALA A 200 25.59 -21.92 -2.62
N ILE A 201 24.32 -22.28 -2.82
CA ILE A 201 23.18 -21.66 -2.13
C ILE A 201 23.09 -22.18 -0.71
N ASP A 202 23.00 -21.26 0.26
CA ASP A 202 22.84 -21.57 1.68
C ASP A 202 21.38 -21.44 2.11
N SER A 203 20.71 -20.33 1.76
CA SER A 203 19.32 -20.09 2.12
C SER A 203 18.66 -19.04 1.21
N ILE A 204 17.32 -18.96 1.27
CA ILE A 204 16.52 -18.02 0.49
C ILE A 204 15.63 -17.23 1.45
N SER A 205 15.62 -15.91 1.32
CA SER A 205 14.77 -15.05 2.14
C SER A 205 13.30 -15.09 1.70
N ASP A 206 12.43 -14.63 2.59
CA ASP A 206 11.07 -14.26 2.20
C ASP A 206 11.09 -13.15 1.14
N LEU A 207 10.05 -13.14 0.31
CA LEU A 207 9.82 -12.10 -0.68
C LEU A 207 9.38 -10.79 -0.02
N THR A 208 10.02 -9.69 -0.40
CA THR A 208 9.62 -8.33 -0.06
C THR A 208 8.80 -7.75 -1.21
N PRO A 209 7.49 -7.49 -1.04
CA PRO A 209 6.64 -7.03 -2.12
C PRO A 209 6.71 -5.50 -2.27
N TYR A 210 6.87 -5.03 -3.50
CA TYR A 210 6.70 -3.61 -3.85
C TYR A 210 5.22 -3.29 -4.12
N ASN A 211 4.50 -4.27 -4.66
CA ASN A 211 3.07 -4.27 -4.87
C ASN A 211 2.60 -5.74 -5.05
N GLN A 212 1.39 -5.97 -5.52
CA GLN A 212 0.83 -7.32 -5.65
C GLN A 212 1.40 -8.15 -6.82
N LEU A 213 2.20 -7.54 -7.70
CA LEU A 213 2.79 -8.14 -8.91
C LEU A 213 4.31 -7.92 -9.02
N ARG A 214 4.95 -7.28 -8.02
CA ARG A 214 6.38 -7.00 -8.04
C ARG A 214 6.98 -7.16 -6.65
N GLY A 215 8.19 -7.65 -6.61
CA GLY A 215 8.98 -7.71 -5.38
C GLY A 215 10.38 -8.24 -5.63
N ASP A 216 11.12 -8.36 -4.55
CA ASP A 216 12.46 -8.95 -4.56
C ASP A 216 12.68 -9.87 -3.37
N TYR A 217 13.63 -10.77 -3.53
CA TYR A 217 14.08 -11.67 -2.49
C TYR A 217 15.59 -11.89 -2.64
N LYS A 218 16.20 -12.41 -1.58
CA LYS A 218 17.64 -12.64 -1.50
C LYS A 218 17.91 -14.14 -1.48
N ILE A 219 18.87 -14.57 -2.28
CA ILE A 219 19.46 -15.90 -2.22
C ILE A 219 20.82 -15.71 -1.56
N TYR A 220 20.97 -16.22 -0.35
CA TYR A 220 22.23 -16.23 0.38
C TYR A 220 23.06 -17.41 -0.11
N THR A 221 24.34 -17.13 -0.34
CA THR A 221 25.28 -18.04 -0.97
C THR A 221 26.61 -17.99 -0.25
N LYS A 222 27.44 -19.00 -0.47
CA LYS A 222 28.75 -19.13 0.17
C LYS A 222 29.62 -17.86 0.12
N ASN A 223 29.61 -17.14 -1.00
CA ASN A 223 30.48 -15.98 -1.22
C ASN A 223 29.73 -14.63 -1.17
N GLY A 224 28.48 -14.59 -0.71
CA GLY A 224 27.69 -13.36 -0.64
C GLY A 224 26.19 -13.58 -0.82
N MET A 225 25.51 -12.62 -1.46
CA MET A 225 24.09 -12.73 -1.75
C MET A 225 23.74 -12.30 -3.17
N VAL A 226 22.78 -13.00 -3.77
CA VAL A 226 22.16 -12.62 -5.03
C VAL A 226 20.77 -12.07 -4.73
N ARG A 227 20.55 -10.79 -5.02
CA ARG A 227 19.22 -10.19 -5.01
C ARG A 227 18.53 -10.51 -6.33
N VAL A 228 17.35 -11.10 -6.25
CA VAL A 228 16.49 -11.41 -7.40
C VAL A 228 15.23 -10.55 -7.29
N ALA A 229 15.00 -9.71 -8.29
CA ALA A 229 13.78 -8.91 -8.38
C ALA A 229 13.02 -9.28 -9.65
N PHE A 230 11.70 -9.40 -9.55
CA PHE A 230 10.86 -9.73 -10.70
C PHE A 230 9.57 -8.93 -10.74
N THR A 231 9.09 -8.71 -11.96
CA THR A 231 7.78 -8.10 -12.25
C THR A 231 6.92 -9.09 -13.01
N LEU A 232 5.68 -9.25 -12.55
CA LEU A 232 4.67 -10.07 -13.20
C LEU A 232 3.79 -9.23 -14.14
N SER A 233 3.32 -9.85 -15.22
CA SER A 233 2.38 -9.28 -16.18
C SER A 233 1.02 -9.01 -15.49
N PRO A 234 0.27 -8.00 -15.93
CA PRO A 234 -1.05 -7.68 -15.37
C PRO A 234 -2.18 -8.57 -15.94
N GLU A 235 -1.84 -9.75 -16.44
CA GLU A 235 -2.77 -10.70 -17.04
C GLU A 235 -3.55 -11.48 -15.98
N ARG A 236 -4.57 -12.23 -16.42
CA ARG A 236 -5.37 -13.08 -15.54
C ARG A 236 -4.49 -14.09 -14.78
N ASP A 237 -3.53 -14.66 -15.47
CA ASP A 237 -2.53 -15.59 -14.93
C ASP A 237 -1.16 -14.92 -15.04
N PRO A 238 -0.72 -14.16 -14.01
CA PRO A 238 0.49 -13.34 -14.11
C PRO A 238 1.74 -14.16 -14.44
N LYS A 239 2.50 -13.69 -15.44
CA LYS A 239 3.76 -14.30 -15.89
C LYS A 239 4.93 -13.35 -15.66
N VAL A 240 6.13 -13.88 -15.49
CA VAL A 240 7.36 -13.09 -15.29
C VAL A 240 7.67 -12.31 -16.56
N GLN A 241 7.47 -11.00 -16.47
CA GLN A 241 7.71 -10.04 -17.55
C GLN A 241 9.14 -9.48 -17.52
N GLN A 242 9.68 -9.32 -16.31
CA GLN A 242 11.01 -8.77 -16.09
C GLN A 242 11.67 -9.51 -14.93
N LEU A 243 12.95 -9.80 -15.09
CA LEU A 243 13.79 -10.46 -14.10
C LEU A 243 15.12 -9.71 -14.01
N GLU A 244 15.44 -9.25 -12.81
CA GLU A 244 16.65 -8.53 -12.48
C GLU A 244 17.45 -9.29 -11.43
N LYS A 245 18.77 -9.09 -11.49
CA LYS A 245 19.73 -9.79 -10.64
C LYS A 245 20.85 -8.84 -10.26
N MET A 246 21.29 -8.96 -9.01
CA MET A 246 22.43 -8.21 -8.49
C MET A 246 23.15 -9.10 -7.48
N PHE A 247 24.41 -9.43 -7.76
CA PHE A 247 25.28 -10.08 -6.81
C PHE A 247 25.98 -9.04 -5.94
N VAL A 248 26.07 -9.31 -4.64
CA VAL A 248 26.84 -8.53 -3.68
C VAL A 248 27.72 -9.52 -2.94
N ALA A 249 29.04 -9.34 -3.06
CA ALA A 249 30.01 -10.19 -2.37
C ALA A 249 29.84 -10.05 -0.85
N GLY A 250 30.05 -11.16 -0.14
CA GLY A 250 30.19 -11.14 1.32
C GLY A 250 31.52 -10.48 1.72
N ASP A 251 31.55 -9.98 2.96
CA ASP A 251 32.78 -9.50 3.60
C ASP A 251 33.76 -10.66 3.90
#